data_AF-A0A4Q7ISZ1-F1
#
_entry.id   AF-A0A4Q7ISZ1-F1
#
_cell.length_a   1.000
_cell.length_b   1.000
_cell.length_c   1.000
_cell.angle_alpha   90.00
_cell.angle_beta   90.00
_cell.angle_gamma   90.00
#
_symmetry.space_group_name_H-M   'P 1'
#
loop_
_entity.id
_entity.type
_entity.pdbx_description
1 polymer ?
#
loop_
_entity_poly.entity_id
_entity_poly.type
_entity_poly.pdbx_seq_one_letter_code
_entity_poly.pdbx_strand_id
1 'polypeptide(L)'
;MSYDGFHDRLKVIEKGEFEFARVNFYIVDIATLEPCKIAKGKIVTENSETPLIYTEDAQLLLPYDDKLDKDKTVLIIEPQNPKHDCQLKFQIEAEHFGLENLTKADIYQLHNEFDELLSDLSGFFVSKLMSFLLPSQEGISVKFDNQVAFNQPGVSCANNVCKFTVKDSWEGDDFKFTSDSMSAKPVLITPWIEK
;
A
#
# COMPACT_ATOMS: atom_id res chain seq x y z
N MET A 1 -11.91 -2.05 -16.61
CA MET A 1 -11.90 -2.81 -15.34
C MET A 1 -13.17 -2.45 -14.58
N SER A 2 -13.85 -3.41 -13.96
CA SER A 2 -15.05 -3.12 -13.16
C SER A 2 -14.66 -2.41 -11.86
N TYR A 3 -15.47 -1.45 -11.41
CA TYR A 3 -15.23 -0.69 -10.18
C TYR A 3 -15.53 -1.50 -8.90
N ASP A 4 -16.39 -2.52 -8.97
CA ASP A 4 -16.76 -3.38 -7.83
C ASP A 4 -15.54 -3.94 -7.07
N GLY A 5 -14.53 -4.43 -7.79
CA GLY A 5 -13.31 -4.94 -7.18
C GLY A 5 -12.53 -3.88 -6.39
N PHE A 6 -12.55 -2.63 -6.84
CA PHE A 6 -11.94 -1.50 -6.12
C PHE A 6 -12.78 -1.13 -4.90
N HIS A 7 -14.10 -1.03 -5.08
CA HIS A 7 -15.06 -0.71 -4.03
C HIS A 7 -14.94 -1.68 -2.86
N ASP A 8 -14.90 -2.99 -3.11
CA ASP A 8 -14.78 -4.01 -2.06
C ASP A 8 -13.54 -3.80 -1.17
N ARG A 9 -12.43 -3.36 -1.76
CA ARG A 9 -11.16 -3.15 -1.04
C ARG A 9 -11.15 -1.81 -0.30
N LEU A 10 -11.67 -0.77 -0.94
CA LEU A 10 -11.87 0.54 -0.30
C LEU A 10 -12.83 0.44 0.88
N LYS A 11 -13.87 -0.39 0.77
CA LYS A 11 -14.82 -0.67 1.86
C LYS A 11 -14.19 -1.27 3.10
N VAL A 12 -13.15 -2.09 2.94
CA VAL A 12 -12.40 -2.65 4.07
C VAL A 12 -11.68 -1.52 4.81
N ILE A 13 -11.00 -0.63 4.08
CA ILE A 13 -10.33 0.54 4.66
C ILE A 13 -11.32 1.44 5.39
N GLU A 14 -12.46 1.75 4.77
CA GLU A 14 -13.47 2.67 5.32
C GLU A 14 -14.22 2.11 6.54
N LYS A 15 -14.18 0.78 6.74
CA LYS A 15 -14.82 0.12 7.88
C LYS A 15 -13.87 -0.29 8.98
N GLY A 16 -12.58 -0.41 8.66
CA GLY A 16 -11.54 -0.75 9.62
C GLY A 16 -11.06 0.48 10.39
N GLU A 17 -10.35 0.21 11.48
CA GLU A 17 -9.74 1.24 12.32
C GLU A 17 -8.23 1.27 12.03
N PHE A 18 -7.86 1.82 10.86
CA PHE A 18 -6.46 1.93 10.44
C PHE A 18 -5.99 3.38 10.53
N GLU A 19 -5.01 3.68 11.37
CA GLU A 19 -4.44 5.02 11.45
C GLU A 19 -3.63 5.33 10.18
N PHE A 20 -2.74 4.41 9.81
CA PHE A 20 -1.74 4.59 8.77
C PHE A 20 -1.94 3.67 7.57
N ALA A 21 -2.34 2.42 7.79
CA ALA A 21 -2.42 1.42 6.73
C ALA A 21 -3.54 1.77 5.72
N ARG A 22 -3.21 1.69 4.43
CA ARG A 22 -4.11 1.97 3.31
C ARG A 22 -3.93 0.94 2.20
N VAL A 23 -4.89 0.98 1.29
CA VAL A 23 -4.85 0.27 0.01
C VAL A 23 -4.74 1.29 -1.11
N ASN A 24 -3.76 1.09 -1.98
CA ASN A 24 -3.56 1.88 -3.16
C ASN A 24 -3.52 1.03 -4.43
N PHE A 25 -3.92 1.65 -5.55
CA PHE A 25 -4.07 1.00 -6.85
C PHE A 25 -3.16 1.67 -7.86
N TYR A 26 -2.30 0.90 -8.50
CA TYR A 26 -1.32 1.42 -9.46
C TYR A 26 -1.49 0.75 -10.82
N ILE A 27 -1.14 1.46 -11.88
CA ILE A 27 -0.95 0.85 -13.20
C ILE A 27 0.55 0.72 -13.44
N VAL A 28 1.03 -0.51 -13.55
CA VAL A 28 2.45 -0.83 -13.68
C VAL A 28 2.72 -1.68 -14.90
N ASP A 29 3.94 -1.60 -15.43
CA ASP A 29 4.42 -2.49 -16.48
C ASP A 29 4.57 -3.92 -15.92
N ILE A 30 4.07 -4.93 -16.65
CA ILE A 30 4.09 -6.33 -16.19
C ILE A 30 5.51 -6.87 -16.02
N ALA A 31 6.46 -6.42 -16.86
CA ALA A 31 7.83 -6.93 -16.83
C ALA A 31 8.70 -6.24 -15.79
N THR A 32 8.57 -4.93 -15.63
CA THR A 32 9.44 -4.14 -14.75
C THR A 32 8.82 -3.75 -13.42
N LEU A 33 7.49 -3.78 -13.30
CA LEU A 33 6.70 -3.24 -12.17
C LEU A 33 6.85 -1.73 -11.95
N GLU A 34 7.45 -1.01 -12.91
CA GLU A 34 7.53 0.45 -12.88
C GLU A 34 6.18 1.07 -13.28
N PRO A 35 5.86 2.28 -12.79
CA PRO A 35 4.65 3.01 -13.18
C PRO A 35 4.49 3.17 -14.69
N CYS A 36 3.31 2.83 -15.21
CA CYS A 36 2.97 3.08 -16.60
C CYS A 36 2.57 4.54 -16.82
N LYS A 37 3.05 5.15 -17.91
CA LYS A 37 2.54 6.45 -18.33
C LYS A 37 1.11 6.32 -18.85
N ILE A 38 0.16 6.96 -18.19
CA ILE A 38 -1.25 6.99 -18.59
C ILE A 38 -1.51 8.19 -19.50
N ALA A 39 -1.94 7.95 -20.74
CA ALA A 39 -2.36 9.02 -21.65
C ALA A 39 -3.76 9.54 -21.30
N LYS A 40 -4.66 8.65 -20.90
CA LYS A 40 -6.03 9.00 -20.53
C LYS A 40 -6.63 7.98 -19.58
N GLY A 41 -7.44 8.45 -18.64
CA GLY A 41 -8.27 7.60 -17.80
C GLY A 41 -9.69 8.15 -17.72
N LYS A 42 -10.68 7.26 -17.65
CA LYS A 42 -12.10 7.61 -17.48
C LYS A 42 -12.79 6.66 -16.52
N ILE A 43 -13.78 7.20 -15.83
CA ILE A 43 -14.80 6.49 -15.07
C ILE A 43 -16.08 6.54 -15.91
N VAL A 44 -16.60 5.38 -16.31
CA VAL A 44 -17.73 5.25 -17.22
C VAL A 44 -18.89 4.56 -16.49
N THR A 45 -20.03 5.22 -16.43
CA THR A 45 -21.31 4.63 -15.99
C THR A 45 -22.24 4.49 -17.18
N GLU A 46 -23.44 3.94 -16.98
CA GLU A 46 -24.45 3.87 -18.05
C GLU A 46 -24.80 5.24 -18.64
N ASN A 47 -24.73 6.31 -17.84
CA ASN A 47 -25.27 7.62 -18.18
C ASN A 47 -24.22 8.74 -18.20
N SER A 48 -22.96 8.46 -17.85
CA SER A 48 -21.94 9.51 -17.76
C SER A 48 -20.52 8.98 -17.95
N GLU A 49 -19.64 9.87 -18.39
CA GLU A 49 -18.19 9.66 -18.39
C GLU A 49 -17.52 10.82 -17.66
N THR A 50 -16.68 10.51 -16.67
CA THR A 50 -15.86 11.51 -15.98
C THR A 50 -14.37 11.17 -16.09
N PRO A 51 -13.46 12.16 -16.11
CA PRO A 51 -12.03 11.89 -16.08
C PRO A 51 -11.65 11.11 -14.82
N LEU A 52 -10.79 10.11 -14.97
CA LEU A 52 -10.15 9.43 -13.84
C LEU A 52 -9.00 10.31 -13.33
N ILE A 53 -8.90 10.45 -12.01
CA ILE A 53 -7.79 11.17 -11.36
C ILE A 53 -6.69 10.17 -11.03
N TYR A 54 -5.44 10.52 -11.34
CA TYR A 54 -4.27 9.71 -11.06
C TYR A 54 -3.02 10.58 -10.85
N THR A 55 -2.02 10.02 -10.17
CA THR A 55 -0.72 10.68 -9.91
C THR A 55 0.29 10.43 -11.05
N GLU A 56 1.45 11.09 -11.00
CA GLU A 56 2.54 10.85 -11.94
C GLU A 56 3.09 9.41 -11.86
N ASP A 57 3.02 8.80 -10.68
CA ASP A 57 3.39 7.41 -10.41
C ASP A 57 2.28 6.41 -10.76
N ALA A 58 1.29 6.85 -11.55
CA ALA A 58 0.18 6.03 -12.02
C ALA A 58 -0.68 5.40 -10.89
N GLN A 59 -0.71 6.04 -9.71
CA GLN A 59 -1.66 5.72 -8.66
C GLN A 59 -3.04 6.23 -9.07
N LEU A 60 -4.06 5.37 -9.02
CA LEU A 60 -5.44 5.73 -9.28
C LEU A 60 -6.06 6.28 -8.00
N LEU A 61 -6.55 7.52 -8.05
CA LEU A 61 -7.20 8.16 -6.93
C LEU A 61 -8.71 7.92 -7.04
N LEU A 62 -9.15 6.78 -6.50
CA LEU A 62 -10.53 6.33 -6.55
C LEU A 62 -11.23 6.62 -5.21
N PRO A 63 -12.43 7.24 -5.21
CA PRO A 63 -13.20 7.39 -3.99
C PRO A 63 -13.83 6.06 -3.58
N TYR A 64 -14.13 5.88 -2.29
CA TYR A 64 -15.12 4.90 -1.85
C TYR A 64 -16.53 5.44 -2.12
N ASP A 65 -17.23 4.87 -3.10
CA ASP A 65 -18.54 5.35 -3.53
C ASP A 65 -19.50 4.20 -3.86
N ASP A 66 -20.46 3.95 -2.96
CA ASP A 66 -21.52 2.94 -3.14
C ASP A 66 -22.37 3.17 -4.39
N LYS A 67 -22.49 4.41 -4.89
CA LYS A 67 -23.22 4.69 -6.11
C LYS A 67 -22.45 4.20 -7.33
N LEU A 68 -21.14 4.45 -7.39
CA LEU A 68 -20.32 3.97 -8.51
C LEU A 68 -20.35 2.44 -8.60
N ASP A 69 -20.38 1.71 -7.48
CA ASP A 69 -20.54 0.25 -7.47
C ASP A 69 -21.92 -0.20 -8.00
N LYS A 70 -23.00 0.45 -7.54
CA LYS A 70 -24.37 0.14 -7.98
C LYS A 70 -24.59 0.43 -9.46
N ASP A 71 -24.00 1.50 -9.97
CA ASP A 71 -24.10 1.94 -11.36
C ASP A 71 -23.23 1.08 -12.32
N LYS A 72 -22.62 -0.02 -11.82
CA LYS A 72 -21.76 -0.95 -12.58
C LYS A 72 -20.68 -0.23 -13.38
N THR A 73 -20.07 0.73 -12.70
CA THR A 73 -19.04 1.61 -13.26
C THR A 73 -17.84 0.82 -13.79
N VAL A 74 -17.33 1.25 -14.94
CA VAL A 74 -16.13 0.70 -15.57
C VAL A 74 -15.06 1.78 -15.63
N LEU A 75 -13.87 1.43 -15.17
CA LEU A 75 -12.66 2.22 -15.36
C LEU A 75 -12.01 1.86 -16.70
N ILE A 76 -11.76 2.87 -17.54
CA ILE A 76 -11.03 2.75 -18.80
C ILE A 76 -9.72 3.52 -18.67
N ILE A 77 -8.60 2.86 -18.95
CA ILE A 77 -7.26 3.43 -18.86
C ILE A 77 -6.54 3.15 -20.17
N GLU A 78 -6.03 4.22 -20.78
CA GLU A 78 -5.27 4.20 -22.02
C GLU A 78 -3.81 4.53 -21.71
N PRO A 79 -2.89 3.56 -21.78
CA PRO A 79 -1.46 3.81 -21.66
C PRO A 79 -0.95 4.69 -22.81
N GLN A 80 0.07 5.51 -22.55
CA GLN A 80 0.67 6.39 -23.55
C GLN A 80 1.36 5.62 -24.68
N ASN A 81 1.91 4.44 -24.38
CA ASN A 81 2.47 3.54 -25.38
C ASN A 81 1.79 2.16 -25.25
N PRO A 82 0.92 1.77 -26.19
CA PRO A 82 0.16 0.52 -26.11
C PRO A 82 1.01 -0.75 -26.25
N LYS A 83 2.33 -0.62 -26.49
CA LYS A 83 3.27 -1.76 -26.47
C LYS A 83 3.69 -2.18 -25.05
N HIS A 84 3.41 -1.37 -24.04
CA HIS A 84 3.63 -1.79 -22.65
C HIS A 84 2.44 -2.62 -22.22
N ASP A 85 2.72 -3.85 -21.78
CA ASP A 85 1.74 -4.69 -21.12
C ASP A 85 1.54 -4.13 -19.71
N CYS A 86 0.67 -3.12 -19.59
CA CYS A 86 0.34 -2.50 -18.31
C CYS A 86 -0.76 -3.30 -17.60
N GLN A 87 -0.62 -3.48 -16.29
CA GLN A 87 -1.61 -4.13 -15.45
C GLN A 87 -1.93 -3.32 -14.20
N LEU A 88 -3.08 -3.64 -13.61
CA LEU A 88 -3.44 -3.17 -12.29
C LEU A 88 -2.61 -3.90 -11.24
N LYS A 89 -1.95 -3.14 -10.36
CA LYS A 89 -1.30 -3.60 -9.15
C LYS A 89 -2.04 -3.05 -7.94
N PHE A 90 -2.48 -3.96 -7.09
CA PHE A 90 -2.97 -3.66 -5.76
C PHE A 90 -1.77 -3.62 -4.79
N GLN A 91 -1.73 -2.62 -3.92
CA GLN A 91 -0.63 -2.45 -2.96
C GLN A 91 -1.17 -1.98 -1.60
N ILE A 92 -0.73 -2.64 -0.54
CA ILE A 92 -0.91 -2.18 0.83
C ILE A 92 0.32 -1.36 1.21
N GLU A 93 0.08 -0.19 1.76
CA GLU A 93 1.14 0.74 2.18
C GLU A 93 0.66 1.69 3.26
N ALA A 94 1.58 2.41 3.90
CA ALA A 94 1.25 3.43 4.88
C ALA A 94 1.02 4.80 4.22
N GLU A 95 0.01 5.52 4.67
CA GLU A 95 -0.16 6.95 4.43
C GLU A 95 0.01 7.73 5.73
N HIS A 96 0.40 9.01 5.61
CA HIS A 96 0.63 9.90 6.75
C HIS A 96 1.66 9.39 7.77
N PHE A 97 2.59 8.52 7.35
CA PHE A 97 3.64 7.96 8.19
C PHE A 97 5.00 8.56 7.82
N GLY A 98 5.55 9.38 8.71
CA GLY A 98 6.77 10.15 8.47
C GLY A 98 7.97 9.74 9.33
N LEU A 99 8.97 10.61 9.40
CA LEU A 99 10.15 10.44 10.26
C LEU A 99 9.82 10.55 11.75
N GLU A 100 8.78 11.31 12.07
CA GLU A 100 8.18 11.44 13.38
C GLU A 100 7.65 10.10 13.89
N ASN A 101 7.09 9.28 13.00
CA ASN A 101 6.52 7.97 13.29
C ASN A 101 7.54 6.82 13.25
N LEU A 102 8.84 7.09 13.07
CA LEU A 102 9.87 6.05 13.18
C LEU A 102 10.18 5.73 14.66
N THR A 103 9.15 5.48 15.46
CA THR A 103 9.26 4.91 16.80
C THR A 103 8.90 3.43 16.77
N LYS A 104 9.36 2.66 17.76
CA LYS A 104 8.97 1.25 17.86
C LYS A 104 7.45 1.08 18.02
N ALA A 105 6.81 1.91 18.85
CA ALA A 105 5.37 1.87 19.07
C ALA A 105 4.57 2.13 17.77
N ASP A 106 4.92 3.17 17.01
CA ASP A 106 4.25 3.50 15.75
C ASP A 106 4.48 2.41 14.68
N ILE A 107 5.70 1.89 14.60
CA ILE A 107 6.03 0.78 13.68
C ILE A 107 5.29 -0.50 14.09
N TYR A 108 5.16 -0.77 15.39
CA TYR A 108 4.38 -1.90 15.91
C TYR A 108 2.90 -1.76 15.58
N GLN A 109 2.33 -0.57 15.75
CA GLN A 109 0.96 -0.28 15.34
C GLN A 109 0.76 -0.50 13.85
N LEU A 110 1.59 0.09 12.99
CA LEU A 110 1.51 -0.08 11.55
C LEU A 110 1.66 -1.54 11.11
N HIS A 111 2.53 -2.30 11.76
CA HIS A 111 2.65 -3.74 11.56
C HIS A 111 1.31 -4.46 11.82
N ASN A 112 0.71 -4.23 12.99
CA ASN A 112 -0.58 -4.83 13.32
C ASN A 112 -1.69 -4.40 12.35
N GLU A 113 -1.72 -3.13 11.96
CA GLU A 113 -2.68 -2.62 10.97
C GLU A 113 -2.51 -3.30 9.61
N PHE A 114 -1.27 -3.52 9.15
CA PHE A 114 -1.02 -4.27 7.92
C PHE A 114 -1.49 -5.73 8.02
N ASP A 115 -1.26 -6.39 9.15
CA ASP A 115 -1.71 -7.77 9.37
C ASP A 115 -3.23 -7.89 9.40
N GLU A 116 -3.90 -6.97 10.10
CA GLU A 116 -5.36 -6.90 10.13
C GLU A 116 -5.93 -6.61 8.74
N LEU A 117 -5.35 -5.64 8.03
CA LEU A 117 -5.78 -5.30 6.68
C LEU A 117 -5.60 -6.46 5.70
N LEU A 118 -4.44 -7.13 5.73
CA LEU A 118 -4.18 -8.33 4.93
C LEU A 118 -5.21 -9.43 5.22
N SER A 119 -5.50 -9.67 6.51
CA SER A 119 -6.51 -10.62 6.96
C SER A 119 -7.91 -10.28 6.41
N ASP A 120 -8.34 -9.04 6.55
CA ASP A 120 -9.67 -8.61 6.11
C ASP A 120 -9.84 -8.65 4.58
N LEU A 121 -8.80 -8.27 3.84
CA LEU A 121 -8.77 -8.35 2.38
C LEU A 121 -8.77 -9.79 1.86
N SER A 122 -8.20 -10.73 2.61
CA SER A 122 -8.25 -12.17 2.29
C SER A 122 -9.63 -12.80 2.54
N GLY A 123 -10.48 -12.08 3.27
CA GLY A 123 -11.83 -12.49 3.62
C GLY A 123 -11.89 -13.48 4.79
N PHE A 124 -13.03 -13.46 5.47
CA PHE A 124 -13.32 -14.22 6.71
C PHE A 124 -13.01 -15.73 6.65
N PHE A 125 -13.13 -16.36 5.47
CA PHE A 125 -12.91 -17.80 5.31
C PHE A 125 -11.42 -18.18 5.32
N VAL A 126 -10.53 -17.30 4.85
CA VAL A 126 -9.08 -17.55 4.87
C VAL A 126 -8.54 -17.28 6.27
N SER A 127 -8.95 -16.17 6.91
CA SER A 127 -8.41 -15.76 8.20
C SER A 127 -8.76 -16.67 9.40
N LYS A 128 -9.89 -17.40 9.38
CA LYS A 128 -10.29 -18.25 10.52
C LYS A 128 -9.97 -19.75 10.41
N LEU A 129 -9.86 -20.28 9.20
CA LEU A 129 -9.68 -21.74 8.97
C LEU A 129 -8.35 -22.07 8.29
N MET A 130 -7.78 -21.13 7.55
CA MET A 130 -6.60 -21.34 6.71
C MET A 130 -5.57 -20.20 6.88
N SER A 131 -5.47 -19.60 8.08
CA SER A 131 -4.55 -18.48 8.35
C SER A 131 -3.08 -18.85 8.11
N PHE A 132 -2.74 -20.14 8.20
CA PHE A 132 -1.42 -20.67 7.84
C PHE A 132 -1.07 -20.54 6.35
N LEU A 133 -2.04 -20.24 5.48
CA LEU A 133 -1.82 -19.95 4.07
C LEU A 133 -1.51 -18.47 3.81
N LEU A 134 -1.76 -17.59 4.79
CA LEU A 134 -1.38 -16.20 4.67
C LEU A 134 0.14 -16.08 4.86
N PRO A 135 0.80 -15.24 4.06
CA PRO A 135 2.21 -14.96 4.26
C PRO A 135 2.48 -14.44 5.68
N SER A 136 3.55 -14.92 6.32
CA SER A 136 4.01 -14.38 7.60
C SER A 136 4.60 -13.00 7.38
N GLN A 137 4.03 -12.00 8.05
CA GLN A 137 4.59 -10.67 8.12
C GLN A 137 5.61 -10.61 9.26
N GLU A 138 6.85 -10.25 8.93
CA GLU A 138 7.94 -10.14 9.91
C GLU A 138 8.15 -8.69 10.39
N GLY A 139 7.48 -7.74 9.75
CA GLY A 139 7.55 -6.32 10.10
C GLY A 139 7.21 -5.41 8.92
N ILE A 140 7.92 -4.28 8.81
CA ILE A 140 7.71 -3.29 7.74
C ILE A 140 8.96 -3.10 6.88
N SER A 141 8.74 -2.69 5.63
CA SER A 141 9.78 -2.28 4.69
C SER A 141 9.58 -0.80 4.35
N VAL A 142 10.60 0.01 4.61
CA VAL A 142 10.60 1.45 4.35
C VAL A 142 11.62 1.78 3.26
N LYS A 143 11.13 2.31 2.13
CA LYS A 143 11.96 2.94 1.10
C LYS A 143 12.10 4.42 1.44
N PHE A 144 13.32 4.93 1.36
CA PHE A 144 13.68 6.33 1.55
C PHE A 144 14.02 6.99 0.22
N ASP A 145 13.93 8.31 0.16
CA ASP A 145 14.32 9.12 -1.01
C ASP A 145 15.83 9.05 -1.31
N ASN A 146 16.65 8.74 -0.31
CA ASN A 146 18.10 8.60 -0.40
C ASN A 146 18.60 7.39 0.39
N GLN A 147 19.86 7.02 0.20
CA GLN A 147 20.50 5.96 1.00
C GLN A 147 20.53 6.33 2.48
N VAL A 148 20.19 5.36 3.32
CA VAL A 148 20.17 5.47 4.78
C VAL A 148 20.73 4.21 5.42
N ALA A 149 21.28 4.35 6.62
CA ALA A 149 21.63 3.24 7.48
C ALA A 149 21.12 3.47 8.90
N PHE A 150 20.65 2.39 9.52
CA PHE A 150 20.33 2.33 10.94
C PHE A 150 21.28 1.35 11.62
N ASN A 151 21.90 1.77 12.72
CA ASN A 151 22.72 0.90 13.54
C ASN A 151 21.92 0.40 14.75
N GLN A 152 20.86 -0.36 14.50
CA GLN A 152 19.96 -0.90 15.53
C GLN A 152 19.67 -2.37 15.27
N PRO A 153 19.64 -3.23 16.31
CA PRO A 153 19.22 -4.62 16.17
C PRO A 153 17.81 -4.73 15.59
N GLY A 154 17.61 -5.67 14.66
CA GLY A 154 16.31 -5.86 13.99
C GLY A 154 16.04 -4.89 12.84
N VAL A 155 17.00 -4.04 12.47
CA VAL A 155 16.93 -3.21 11.26
C VAL A 155 17.98 -3.66 10.25
N SER A 156 17.57 -3.91 9.02
CA SER A 156 18.49 -4.26 7.93
C SER A 156 18.24 -3.36 6.72
N CYS A 157 19.29 -2.73 6.20
CA CYS A 157 19.19 -1.80 5.08
C CYS A 157 19.98 -2.28 3.88
N ALA A 158 19.38 -2.17 2.69
CA ALA A 158 20.02 -2.39 1.40
C ALA A 158 19.69 -1.19 0.49
N ASN A 159 20.71 -0.42 0.11
CA ASN A 159 20.55 0.86 -0.59
C ASN A 159 19.65 1.83 0.20
N ASN A 160 18.55 2.29 -0.38
CA ASN A 160 17.57 3.17 0.24
C ASN A 160 16.36 2.42 0.81
N VAL A 161 16.43 1.10 0.99
CA VAL A 161 15.34 0.30 1.58
C VAL A 161 15.81 -0.30 2.90
N CYS A 162 15.09 -0.03 3.98
CA CYS A 162 15.32 -0.62 5.30
C CYS A 162 14.13 -1.45 5.73
N LYS A 163 14.40 -2.64 6.26
CA LYS A 163 13.42 -3.54 6.85
C LYS A 163 13.55 -3.50 8.36
N PHE A 164 12.43 -3.31 9.04
CA PHE A 164 12.34 -3.30 10.50
C PHE A 164 11.60 -4.58 10.91
N THR A 165 12.31 -5.52 11.55
CA THR A 165 11.69 -6.69 12.18
C THR A 165 10.96 -6.25 13.43
N VAL A 166 9.66 -6.51 13.49
CA VAL A 166 8.82 -6.10 14.61
C VAL A 166 8.75 -7.22 15.65
N LYS A 167 8.63 -6.83 16.93
CA LYS A 167 8.50 -7.76 18.06
C LYS A 167 7.38 -7.28 18.97
N ASP A 168 6.68 -8.20 19.62
CA ASP A 168 5.62 -7.89 20.58
C ASP A 168 6.06 -6.90 21.68
N SER A 169 7.33 -6.96 22.08
CA SER A 169 7.89 -6.04 23.09
C SER A 169 8.01 -4.58 22.64
N TRP A 170 7.62 -4.25 21.41
CA TRP A 170 7.60 -2.87 20.89
C TRP A 170 6.28 -2.15 21.17
N GLU A 171 5.25 -2.88 21.63
CA GLU A 171 3.99 -2.30 22.05
C GLU A 171 4.23 -1.24 23.14
N GLY A 172 3.92 0.01 22.83
CA GLY A 172 4.12 1.15 23.74
C GLY A 172 5.59 1.57 23.98
N ASP A 173 6.56 1.01 23.27
CA ASP A 173 7.97 1.42 23.35
C ASP A 173 8.20 2.66 22.46
N ASP A 174 8.46 3.82 23.08
CA ASP A 174 8.63 5.11 22.42
C ASP A 174 10.04 5.33 21.86
N PHE A 175 10.90 4.30 21.85
CA PHE A 175 12.22 4.38 21.25
C PHE A 175 12.14 4.81 19.79
N LYS A 176 12.74 5.97 19.49
CA LYS A 176 12.81 6.53 18.15
C LYS A 176 14.05 6.06 17.40
N PHE A 177 13.84 5.48 16.23
CA PHE A 177 14.90 5.17 15.29
C PHE A 177 15.47 6.44 14.67
N THR A 178 16.79 6.58 14.73
CA THR A 178 17.53 7.67 14.08
C THR A 178 18.50 7.09 13.07
N SER A 179 18.43 7.55 11.83
CA SER A 179 19.36 7.23 10.75
C SER A 179 20.64 8.07 10.83
N ASP A 180 21.66 7.64 10.10
CA ASP A 180 22.87 8.43 9.81
C ASP A 180 22.60 9.67 8.93
N SER A 181 21.55 9.62 8.11
CA SER A 181 21.10 10.72 7.26
C SER A 181 19.84 11.38 7.83
N MET A 182 20.01 12.54 8.47
CA MET A 182 18.92 13.30 9.09
C MET A 182 17.91 13.91 8.10
N SER A 183 18.21 13.90 6.80
CA SER A 183 17.37 14.50 5.76
C SER A 183 16.59 13.50 4.92
N ALA A 184 16.91 12.21 5.01
CA ALA A 184 16.26 11.20 4.19
C ALA A 184 14.83 10.96 4.67
N LYS A 185 13.85 11.00 3.76
CA LYS A 185 12.43 10.86 4.10
C LYS A 185 11.89 9.52 3.63
N PRO A 186 11.00 8.87 4.39
CA PRO A 186 10.21 7.75 3.89
C PRO A 186 9.42 8.19 2.65
N VAL A 187 9.47 7.38 1.59
CA VAL A 187 8.71 7.59 0.35
C VAL A 187 7.74 6.47 0.05
N LEU A 188 7.96 5.29 0.64
CA LEU A 188 7.05 4.15 0.55
C LEU A 188 7.27 3.25 1.75
N ILE A 189 6.19 2.84 2.40
CA ILE A 189 6.22 1.91 3.53
C ILE A 189 5.23 0.80 3.26
N THR A 190 5.70 -0.44 3.22
CA THR A 190 4.88 -1.61 2.91
C THR A 190 5.05 -2.68 3.99
N PRO A 191 4.12 -3.64 4.12
CA PRO A 191 4.37 -4.84 4.90
C PRO A 191 5.61 -5.56 4.38
N TRP A 192 6.42 -6.12 5.29
CA TRP A 192 7.51 -7.01 4.95
C TRP A 192 7.10 -8.45 5.23
N ILE A 193 6.82 -9.14 4.13
CA ILE A 193 6.52 -10.57 4.09
C ILE A 193 7.83 -11.33 3.83
N GLU A 194 8.12 -12.35 4.65
CA GLU A 194 9.21 -13.29 4.36
C GLU A 194 8.83 -14.19 3.18
N LYS A 195 9.81 -14.48 2.32
CA LYS A 195 9.61 -15.31 1.12
C LYS A 195 9.75 -16.78 1.42
#